data_AF-S0GNY5-F1
#
_entry.id   AF-S0GNY5-F1
#
_cell.length_a   1.000
_cell.length_b   1.000
_cell.length_c   1.000
_cell.angle_alpha   90.00
_cell.angle_beta   90.00
_cell.angle_gamma   90.00
#
_symmetry.space_group_name_H-M   'P 1'
#
loop_
_entity.id
_entity.type
_entity.pdbx_description
1 polymer ?
#
loop_
_entity_poly.entity_id
_entity_poly.type
_entity_poly.pdbx_seq_one_letter_code
_entity_poly.pdbx_strand_id
1 'polypeptide(L)'
;MKKIFKKLTWAICVFFVFSSLLLQSVSAKGNNSVSFYGRWEEGARSISSSIPISAFVNDGVLSIHSSTQRSDITICILKDGKVLYEKMIPASKTDCVTIDLSEFEPGTYTVGLKNQWDDCLWGEFYANYDKKWSYDQNCIGC
;
A
#
# COMPACT_ATOMS: atom_id res chain seq x y z
N MET A 1 -48.31 9.50 32.66
CA MET A 1 -47.79 9.55 31.28
C MET A 1 -46.49 10.35 31.12
N LYS A 2 -46.39 11.64 31.52
CA LYS A 2 -45.17 12.48 31.32
C LYS A 2 -43.83 11.88 31.84
N LYS A 3 -43.87 11.12 32.94
CA LYS A 3 -42.67 10.54 33.59
C LYS A 3 -42.08 9.35 32.82
N ILE A 4 -42.90 8.63 32.05
CA ILE A 4 -42.51 7.48 31.22
C ILE A 4 -41.86 7.96 29.92
N PHE A 5 -42.44 8.98 29.27
CA PHE A 5 -41.84 9.61 28.08
C PHE A 5 -40.43 10.13 28.36
N LYS A 6 -40.20 10.79 29.50
CA LYS A 6 -38.88 11.32 29.86
C LYS A 6 -37.81 10.23 30.04
N LYS A 7 -38.19 9.04 30.52
CA LYS A 7 -37.28 7.88 30.61
C LYS A 7 -37.04 7.22 29.25
N LEU A 8 -38.05 7.18 28.39
CA LEU A 8 -37.94 6.67 27.02
C LEU A 8 -37.03 7.56 26.17
N THR A 9 -37.14 8.89 26.29
CA THR A 9 -36.31 9.85 25.55
C THR A 9 -34.84 9.72 25.92
N TRP A 10 -34.52 9.54 27.21
CA TRP A 10 -33.14 9.35 27.65
C TRP A 10 -32.55 8.04 27.12
N ALA A 11 -33.31 6.94 27.14
CA ALA A 11 -32.88 5.67 26.59
C ALA A 11 -32.62 5.75 25.07
N ILE A 12 -33.48 6.45 24.31
CA ILE A 12 -33.33 6.61 22.86
C ILE A 12 -32.07 7.41 22.50
N CYS A 13 -31.78 8.50 23.22
CA CYS A 13 -30.56 9.27 23.02
C CYS A 13 -29.30 8.43 23.27
N VAL A 14 -29.33 7.58 24.29
CA VAL A 14 -28.21 6.70 24.63
C VAL A 14 -28.01 5.64 23.54
N PHE A 15 -29.09 5.00 23.05
CA PHE A 15 -28.99 4.04 21.95
C PHE A 15 -28.50 4.65 20.63
N PHE A 16 -28.90 5.89 20.29
CA PHE A 16 -28.47 6.55 19.05
C PHE A 16 -26.96 6.86 19.04
N VAL A 17 -26.38 7.17 20.20
CA VAL A 17 -24.95 7.43 20.36
C VAL A 17 -24.12 6.14 20.33
N PHE A 18 -24.68 5.00 20.77
CA PHE A 18 -24.00 3.71 20.67
C PHE A 18 -24.07 3.11 19.26
N SER A 19 -25.16 3.30 18.51
CA SER A 19 -25.28 2.81 17.13
C SER A 19 -24.30 3.49 16.16
N SER A 20 -23.96 4.76 16.38
CA SER A 20 -22.98 5.47 15.54
C SER A 20 -21.52 5.12 15.86
N LEU A 21 -21.25 4.52 17.03
CA LEU A 21 -19.94 3.96 17.38
C LEU A 21 -19.70 2.62 16.70
N LEU A 22 -20.75 1.80 16.50
CA LEU A 22 -20.64 0.50 15.83
C LEU A 22 -20.41 0.61 14.31
N LEU A 23 -20.72 1.75 13.69
CA LEU A 23 -20.50 1.97 12.25
C LEU A 23 -19.06 2.40 11.90
N GLN A 24 -18.23 2.71 12.90
CA GLN A 24 -16.83 3.08 12.69
C GLN A 24 -15.93 1.87 12.92
N SER A 25 -16.14 0.80 12.14
CA SER A 25 -15.06 -0.16 11.92
C SER A 25 -13.99 0.53 11.06
N VAL A 26 -13.15 1.33 11.71
CA VAL A 26 -11.90 1.79 11.12
C VAL A 26 -11.06 0.53 10.96
N SER A 27 -11.14 -0.08 9.78
CA SER A 27 -10.16 -1.05 9.35
C SER A 27 -8.83 -0.33 9.42
N ALA A 28 -8.02 -0.63 10.44
CA ALA A 28 -6.67 -0.15 10.56
C ALA A 28 -5.92 -0.72 9.36
N LYS A 29 -5.93 0.03 8.24
CA LYS A 29 -5.20 -0.32 7.02
C LYS A 29 -3.75 -0.36 7.46
N GLY A 30 -3.20 -1.59 7.54
CA GLY A 30 -1.82 -1.82 7.94
C GLY A 30 -0.89 -0.93 7.12
N ASN A 31 0.22 -0.52 7.73
CA ASN A 31 1.21 0.31 7.05
C ASN A 31 1.63 -0.42 5.76
N ASN A 32 1.18 0.13 4.62
CA ASN A 32 1.39 -0.42 3.29
C ASN A 32 2.68 0.09 2.66
N SER A 33 3.42 0.95 3.36
CA SER A 33 4.71 1.45 2.88
C SER A 33 5.78 0.37 2.99
N VAL A 34 6.62 0.29 1.97
CA VAL A 34 7.82 -0.52 1.97
C VAL A 34 8.92 0.29 2.64
N SER A 35 9.48 -0.25 3.73
CA SER A 35 10.64 0.35 4.38
C SER A 35 11.90 0.00 3.60
N PHE A 36 12.62 1.02 3.15
CA PHE A 36 13.86 0.84 2.42
C PHE A 36 15.09 1.02 3.31
N TYR A 37 16.07 0.16 3.08
CA TYR A 37 17.41 0.22 3.63
C TYR A 37 18.42 0.29 2.49
N GLY A 38 19.56 0.92 2.73
CA GLY A 38 20.64 1.03 1.75
C GLY A 38 21.06 2.47 1.51
N ARG A 39 21.60 2.72 0.31
CA ARG A 39 22.11 4.02 -0.12
C ARG A 39 21.41 4.41 -1.41
N TRP A 40 21.13 5.70 -1.57
CA TRP A 40 20.62 6.28 -2.80
C TRP A 40 21.08 7.73 -2.90
N GLU A 41 22.12 7.99 -3.69
CA GLU A 41 22.73 9.32 -3.80
C GLU A 41 22.55 9.89 -5.20
N GLU A 42 21.79 10.97 -5.33
CA GLU A 42 21.57 11.67 -6.61
C GLU A 42 22.31 13.03 -6.68
N GLY A 43 23.32 13.21 -5.81
CA GLY A 43 24.02 14.47 -5.61
C GLY A 43 23.22 15.51 -4.81
N ALA A 44 23.93 16.41 -4.13
CA ALA A 44 23.37 17.34 -3.16
C ALA A 44 22.41 18.37 -3.80
N ARG A 45 21.24 18.57 -3.17
CA ARG A 45 20.36 19.73 -3.34
C ARG A 45 19.88 20.19 -1.97
N SER A 46 19.69 21.50 -1.81
CA SER A 46 19.39 22.13 -0.52
C SER A 46 18.04 21.77 0.12
N ILE A 47 17.18 20.97 -0.52
CA ILE A 47 15.77 20.79 -0.11
C ILE A 47 15.20 19.37 -0.37
N SER A 48 16.02 18.38 -0.75
CA SER A 48 15.50 17.03 -1.04
C SER A 48 15.39 16.16 0.21
N SER A 49 14.39 15.25 0.25
CA SER A 49 14.40 14.09 1.14
C SER A 49 15.74 13.34 1.02
N SER A 50 16.21 12.76 2.13
CA SER A 50 17.46 12.00 2.15
C SER A 50 17.43 10.79 1.22
N ILE A 51 16.24 10.18 1.04
CA ILE A 51 15.97 9.14 0.05
C ILE A 51 14.77 9.60 -0.79
N PRO A 52 14.94 9.86 -2.10
CA PRO A 52 13.88 10.39 -2.96
C PRO A 52 12.90 9.33 -3.47
N ILE A 53 13.11 8.06 -3.07
CA ILE A 53 12.34 6.91 -3.50
C ILE A 53 11.39 6.46 -2.38
N SER A 54 10.15 6.14 -2.74
CA SER A 54 9.16 5.55 -1.84
C SER A 54 8.40 4.43 -2.55
N ALA A 55 7.88 3.46 -1.81
CA ALA A 55 7.05 2.40 -2.38
C ALA A 55 5.93 1.96 -1.44
N PHE A 56 4.83 1.50 -2.02
CA PHE A 56 3.62 1.12 -1.31
C PHE A 56 2.96 -0.09 -1.96
N VAL A 57 2.36 -0.97 -1.17
CA VAL A 57 1.57 -2.10 -1.66
C VAL A 57 0.10 -1.90 -1.35
N ASN A 58 -0.73 -1.76 -2.38
CA ASN A 58 -2.18 -1.61 -2.22
C ASN A 58 -2.92 -2.51 -3.19
N ASP A 59 -3.90 -3.26 -2.67
CA ASP A 59 -4.86 -4.01 -3.48
C ASP A 59 -4.20 -4.89 -4.56
N GLY A 60 -3.10 -5.57 -4.19
CA GLY A 60 -2.33 -6.42 -5.10
C GLY A 60 -1.42 -5.67 -6.09
N VAL A 61 -1.15 -4.38 -5.87
CA VAL A 61 -0.26 -3.57 -6.72
C VAL A 61 0.86 -2.98 -5.89
N LEU A 62 2.11 -3.17 -6.34
CA LEU A 62 3.28 -2.46 -5.82
C LEU A 62 3.48 -1.18 -6.64
N SER A 63 3.42 -0.04 -5.96
CA SER A 63 3.70 1.29 -6.54
C SER A 63 5.04 1.79 -6.03
N ILE A 64 5.93 2.22 -6.93
CA ILE A 64 7.23 2.82 -6.63
C ILE A 64 7.26 4.24 -7.21
N HIS A 65 7.65 5.21 -6.40
CA HIS A 65 7.67 6.63 -6.77
C HIS A 65 9.07 7.22 -6.58
N SER A 66 9.58 7.87 -7.63
CA SER A 66 10.71 8.78 -7.55
C SER A 66 10.23 10.22 -7.55
N SER A 67 10.52 10.94 -6.46
CA SER A 67 10.21 12.37 -6.36
C SER A 67 11.09 13.26 -7.25
N THR A 68 12.22 12.73 -7.74
CA THR A 68 13.22 13.50 -8.48
C THR A 68 13.29 13.15 -9.97
N GLN A 69 12.97 11.91 -10.35
CA GLN A 69 13.05 11.40 -11.73
C GLN A 69 14.45 11.56 -12.37
N ARG A 70 15.52 11.43 -11.57
CA ARG A 70 16.91 11.64 -12.01
C ARG A 70 17.69 10.35 -12.26
N SER A 71 17.24 9.26 -11.66
CA SER A 71 17.89 7.96 -11.75
C SER A 71 17.10 7.05 -12.67
N ASP A 72 17.79 6.35 -13.55
CA ASP A 72 17.22 5.13 -14.13
C ASP A 72 17.14 4.11 -12.98
N ILE A 73 16.04 3.37 -12.88
CA ILE A 73 15.81 2.43 -11.78
C ILE A 73 15.66 1.03 -12.33
N THR A 74 16.57 0.14 -11.95
CA THR A 74 16.38 -1.31 -12.12
C THR A 74 15.66 -1.84 -10.89
N ILE A 75 14.46 -2.38 -11.11
CA ILE A 75 13.61 -2.98 -10.08
C ILE A 75 13.76 -4.49 -10.16
N CYS A 76 14.13 -5.12 -9.05
CA CYS A 76 14.22 -6.58 -8.93
C CYS A 76 13.30 -7.04 -7.79
N ILE A 77 12.42 -8.01 -8.05
CA ILE A 77 11.59 -8.65 -7.00
C ILE A 77 12.05 -10.10 -6.85
N LEU A 78 12.32 -10.50 -5.61
CA LEU A 78 12.81 -11.81 -5.25
C LEU A 78 11.91 -12.49 -4.21
N LYS A 79 11.83 -13.82 -4.30
CA LYS A 79 11.29 -14.70 -3.26
C LYS A 79 12.23 -15.88 -3.09
N ASP A 80 12.60 -16.18 -1.85
CA ASP A 80 13.51 -17.30 -1.52
C ASP A 80 14.82 -17.29 -2.33
N GLY A 81 15.37 -16.09 -2.58
CA GLY A 81 16.59 -15.88 -3.38
C GLY A 81 16.43 -16.03 -4.89
N LYS A 82 15.23 -16.35 -5.39
CA LYS A 82 14.93 -16.43 -6.83
C LYS A 82 14.35 -15.11 -7.32
N VAL A 83 14.89 -14.59 -8.42
CA VAL A 83 14.34 -13.42 -9.13
C VAL A 83 13.06 -13.83 -9.85
N LEU A 84 11.97 -13.11 -9.58
CA LEU A 84 10.66 -13.31 -10.21
C LEU A 84 10.29 -12.16 -11.15
N TYR A 85 10.84 -10.98 -10.90
CA TYR A 85 10.65 -9.81 -11.75
C TYR A 85 11.95 -9.01 -11.81
N GLU A 86 12.31 -8.56 -13.00
CA GLU A 86 13.41 -7.63 -13.20
C GLU A 86 13.07 -6.69 -14.36
N LYS A 87 13.16 -5.38 -14.12
CA LYS A 87 12.93 -4.39 -15.17
C LYS A 87 13.66 -3.08 -14.89
N MET A 88 14.31 -2.55 -15.93
CA MET A 88 14.86 -1.20 -15.92
C MET A 88 13.81 -0.19 -16.41
N ILE A 89 13.64 0.87 -15.63
CA ILE A 89 12.76 2.00 -15.91
C ILE A 89 13.62 3.24 -16.12
N PRO A 90 13.52 3.93 -17.27
CA PRO A 90 14.28 5.15 -17.51
C PRO A 90 13.77 6.27 -16.61
N ALA A 91 14.66 7.17 -16.19
CA ALA A 91 14.41 8.24 -15.23
C ALA A 91 13.15 9.05 -15.51
N SER A 92 12.88 9.35 -16.79
CA SER A 92 11.70 10.09 -17.27
C SER A 92 10.35 9.38 -17.07
N LYS A 93 10.36 8.14 -16.57
CA LYS A 93 9.17 7.31 -16.32
C LYS A 93 9.14 6.76 -14.88
N THR A 94 9.91 7.37 -13.97
CA THR A 94 10.04 6.90 -12.57
C THR A 94 9.15 7.67 -11.59
N ASP A 95 8.33 8.61 -12.07
CA ASP A 95 7.35 9.35 -11.26
C ASP A 95 6.37 8.42 -10.53
N CYS A 96 5.91 7.38 -11.22
CA CYS A 96 5.08 6.32 -10.68
C CYS A 96 5.22 5.06 -11.52
N VAL A 97 5.83 4.03 -10.95
CA VAL A 97 5.92 2.69 -11.54
C VAL A 97 5.00 1.76 -10.78
N THR A 98 4.08 1.11 -11.48
CA THR A 98 3.19 0.11 -10.90
C THR A 98 3.54 -1.28 -11.39
N ILE A 99 3.49 -2.25 -10.49
CA ILE A 99 3.72 -3.66 -10.76
C ILE A 99 2.51 -4.41 -10.21
N ASP A 100 1.81 -5.11 -11.10
CA ASP A 100 0.71 -6.00 -10.73
C ASP A 100 1.27 -7.25 -10.05
N LEU A 101 0.76 -7.55 -8.86
CA LEU A 101 1.13 -8.71 -8.05
C LEU A 101 0.07 -9.82 -8.13
N SER A 102 -0.91 -9.72 -9.04
CA SER A 102 -1.99 -10.71 -9.20
C SER A 102 -1.50 -12.14 -9.48
N GLU A 103 -0.38 -12.27 -10.21
CA GLU A 103 0.27 -13.55 -10.52
C GLU A 103 1.24 -14.02 -9.43
N PHE A 104 1.49 -13.19 -8.42
CA PHE A 104 2.40 -13.52 -7.32
C PHE A 104 1.64 -14.33 -6.27
N GLU A 105 2.25 -15.42 -5.82
CA GLU A 105 1.70 -16.18 -4.70
C GLU A 105 1.70 -15.33 -3.43
N PRO A 106 0.69 -15.47 -2.55
CA PRO A 106 0.72 -14.80 -1.26
C PRO A 106 2.00 -15.12 -0.46
N GLY A 107 2.63 -14.09 0.11
CA GLY A 107 3.87 -14.26 0.86
C GLY A 107 4.72 -13.01 0.93
N THR A 108 5.86 -13.11 1.61
CA THR A 108 6.85 -12.04 1.71
C THR A 108 7.82 -12.08 0.54
N TYR A 109 8.07 -10.91 -0.05
CA TYR A 109 8.98 -10.70 -1.15
C TYR A 109 9.99 -9.62 -0.79
N THR A 110 11.18 -9.71 -1.37
CA THR A 110 12.18 -8.65 -1.33
C THR A 110 12.09 -7.84 -2.61
N VAL A 111 12.05 -6.51 -2.49
CA VAL A 111 12.26 -5.59 -3.61
C VAL A 111 13.63 -4.94 -3.49
N GLY A 112 14.42 -5.07 -4.55
CA GLY A 112 15.68 -4.37 -4.74
C GLY A 112 15.51 -3.28 -5.80
N LEU A 113 16.03 -2.09 -5.52
CA LEU A 113 16.10 -0.98 -6.46
C LEU A 113 17.56 -0.60 -6.64
N LYS A 114 18.00 -0.50 -7.89
CA LYS A 114 19.37 -0.13 -8.24
C LYS A 114 19.38 1.01 -9.23
N ASN A 115 20.20 2.04 -8.99
CA ASN A 115 20.38 3.13 -9.95
C ASN A 115 21.58 2.88 -10.89
N GLN A 116 21.76 3.79 -11.86
CA GLN A 116 22.87 3.73 -12.82
C GLN A 116 24.26 3.96 -12.21
N TRP A 117 24.33 4.40 -10.94
CA TRP A 117 25.58 4.62 -10.19
C TRP A 117 25.89 3.50 -9.19
N ASP A 118 25.18 2.37 -9.29
CA ASP A 118 25.35 1.20 -8.43
C ASP A 118 24.83 1.37 -6.99
N ASP A 119 24.17 2.48 -6.67
CA ASP A 119 23.47 2.62 -5.40
C ASP A 119 22.28 1.65 -5.34
N CYS A 120 22.02 1.13 -4.15
CA CYS A 120 21.03 0.10 -3.94
C CYS A 120 20.14 0.38 -2.73
N LEU A 121 18.83 0.23 -2.92
CA LEU A 121 17.84 0.15 -1.87
C LEU A 121 17.22 -1.25 -1.85
N TRP A 122 16.91 -1.72 -0.64
CA TRP A 122 16.27 -3.01 -0.42
C TRP A 122 15.14 -2.86 0.60
N GLY A 123 14.03 -3.53 0.35
CA GLY A 123 12.90 -3.56 1.26
C GLY A 123 12.14 -4.85 1.14
N GLU A 124 11.28 -5.12 2.12
CA GLU A 124 10.39 -6.27 2.11
C GLU A 124 8.95 -5.82 2.05
N PHE A 125 8.13 -6.59 1.33
CA PHE A 125 6.70 -6.37 1.27
C PHE A 125 5.95 -7.70 1.24
N TYR A 126 4.74 -7.70 1.76
CA TYR A 126 3.85 -8.85 1.67
C TYR A 126 2.94 -8.70 0.46
N ALA A 127 3.05 -9.59 -0.52
CA ALA A 127 2.06 -9.68 -1.59
C ALA A 127 0.83 -10.41 -1.02
N ASN A 128 -0.30 -9.71 -0.95
CA ASN A 128 -1.60 -10.33 -0.74
C ASN A 128 -2.52 -9.90 -1.87
N TYR A 129 -3.16 -10.87 -2.50
CA TYR A 129 -4.31 -10.62 -3.34
C TYR A 129 -5.56 -11.05 -2.56
N ASP A 130 -6.18 -10.11 -1.85
CA ASP A 130 -7.55 -10.33 -1.39
C ASP A 130 -8.40 -10.43 -2.65
N LYS A 131 -8.79 -11.65 -3.02
CA LYS A 131 -9.89 -11.87 -3.96
C LYS A 131 -11.10 -11.17 -3.35
N LYS A 132 -11.36 -9.94 -3.75
CA LYS A 132 -12.65 -9.30 -3.53
C LYS A 132 -13.66 -10.23 -4.21
N TRP A 133 -14.32 -11.06 -3.42
CA TRP A 133 -15.56 -11.69 -3.83
C TRP A 133 -16.50 -10.52 -4.14
N SER A 134 -16.66 -10.21 -5.43
CA SER A 134 -17.85 -9.54 -5.91
C SER A 134 -19.00 -10.44 -5.46
N TYR A 135 -19.73 -10.01 -4.44
CA TYR A 135 -21.09 -10.53 -4.28
C TYR A 135 -21.84 -10.07 -5.52
N ASP A 136 -21.91 -10.95 -6.51
CA ASP A 136 -22.85 -10.82 -7.60
C ASP A 136 -24.24 -10.70 -6.96
N GLN A 137 -24.82 -9.50 -6.99
CA GLN A 137 -26.22 -9.25 -6.63
C GLN A 137 -27.18 -9.78 -7.70
N ASN A 138 -26.90 -10.98 -8.24
CA ASN A 138 -27.78 -11.69 -9.16
C ASN A 138 -27.93 -13.13 -8.67
N CYS A 139 -28.80 -13.33 -7.68
CA CYS A 139 -29.58 -14.54 -7.48
C CYS A 139 -30.62 -14.29 -6.37
N ILE A 140 -31.65 -13.49 -6.66
CA ILE A 140 -32.96 -13.76 -6.06
C ILE A 140 -33.69 -14.59 -7.11
N GLY A 141 -33.66 -15.90 -6.89
CA GLY A 141 -34.40 -16.86 -7.70
C GLY A 141 -35.91 -16.72 -7.53
N CYS A 142 -36.60 -17.15 -8.59
CA CYS A 142 -37.91 -17.81 -8.66
C CYS A 142 -39.00 -17.44 -7.66
#